data_AF-A0A0H3EX89-F1
#
_entry.id   AF-A0A0H3EX89-F1
#
_cell.length_a   1.000
_cell.length_b   1.000
_cell.length_c   1.000
_cell.angle_alpha   90.00
_cell.angle_beta   90.00
_cell.angle_gamma   90.00
#
_symmetry.space_group_name_H-M   'P 1'
#
loop_
_entity.id
_entity.type
_entity.pdbx_description
1 polymer ?
#
loop_
_entity_poly.entity_id
_entity_poly.type
_entity_poly.pdbx_seq_one_letter_code
_entity_poly.pdbx_strand_id
1 'polypeptide(L)'
;MPKRITPEVQRFTPSARNYAIGVIMSIDVSEKLKLIRESERLNRKEFSELTGVAYSSLSSYESRSKNAGVEAIMKVLQHPRFTKYTLWFMTDQVAPEAGQIAPALAHFGQNETTSPHSGQKTG
;
A
#
# COMPACT_ATOMS: atom_id res chain seq x y z
N MET A 1 -16.18 51.49 26.50
CA MET A 1 -16.70 50.11 26.36
C MET A 1 -16.68 49.73 24.88
N PRO A 2 -15.71 48.95 24.38
CA PRO A 2 -15.63 48.60 22.97
C PRO A 2 -16.57 47.44 22.62
N LYS A 3 -17.36 47.60 21.55
CA LYS A 3 -18.27 46.57 21.01
C LYS A 3 -17.44 45.46 20.33
N ARG A 4 -17.73 44.20 20.70
CA ARG A 4 -17.05 42.99 20.22
C ARG A 4 -17.26 42.81 18.72
N ILE A 5 -16.18 42.53 18.00
CA ILE A 5 -16.18 42.04 16.62
C ILE A 5 -16.38 40.52 16.69
N THR A 6 -17.44 40.00 16.07
CA THR A 6 -17.65 38.55 15.86
C THR A 6 -16.89 38.10 14.61
N PRO A 7 -16.12 37.00 14.65
CA PRO A 7 -15.47 36.48 13.45
C PRO A 7 -16.47 35.71 12.59
N GLU A 8 -16.51 36.07 11.32
CA GLU A 8 -17.29 35.41 10.27
C GLU A 8 -16.69 34.01 10.01
N VAL A 9 -17.48 32.97 10.26
CA VAL A 9 -17.08 31.58 10.00
C VAL A 9 -17.21 31.33 8.51
N GLN A 10 -16.09 31.43 7.79
CA GLN A 10 -16.01 31.10 6.37
C GLN A 10 -16.32 29.62 6.18
N ARG A 11 -17.56 29.31 5.74
CA ARG A 11 -17.96 27.94 5.39
C ARG A 11 -17.26 27.57 4.08
N PHE A 12 -16.16 26.83 4.18
CA PHE A 12 -15.57 26.13 3.03
C PHE A 12 -16.55 25.05 2.56
N THR A 13 -17.32 25.33 1.53
CA THR A 13 -18.05 24.27 0.80
C THR A 13 -17.04 23.54 -0.09
N PRO A 14 -16.85 22.22 0.05
CA PRO A 14 -15.96 21.48 -0.85
C PRO A 14 -16.57 21.49 -2.26
N SER A 15 -15.89 22.14 -3.19
CA SER A 15 -16.24 22.13 -4.62
C SER A 15 -16.13 20.71 -5.17
N ALA A 16 -17.18 20.24 -5.85
CA ALA A 16 -17.29 18.92 -6.48
C ALA A 16 -16.30 18.66 -7.63
N ARG A 17 -15.25 19.47 -7.77
CA ARG A 17 -14.23 19.39 -8.81
C ARG A 17 -13.03 18.49 -8.46
N ASN A 18 -12.99 17.93 -7.24
CA ASN A 18 -11.89 17.09 -6.76
C ASN A 18 -12.11 15.58 -6.92
N TYR A 19 -13.16 15.14 -7.62
CA TYR A 19 -13.44 13.70 -7.79
C TYR A 19 -12.60 13.01 -8.88
N ALA A 20 -11.76 13.75 -9.63
CA ALA A 20 -10.99 13.25 -10.77
C ALA A 20 -9.47 13.49 -10.66
N ILE A 21 -8.94 13.51 -9.44
CA ILE A 21 -7.49 13.44 -9.17
C ILE A 21 -7.26 12.27 -8.21
N GLY A 22 -6.88 11.13 -8.79
CA GLY A 22 -6.28 9.97 -8.13
C GLY A 22 -6.88 9.59 -6.78
N VAL A 23 -7.78 8.62 -6.78
CA VAL A 23 -7.96 7.76 -5.60
C VAL A 23 -6.59 7.15 -5.29
N ILE A 24 -5.82 7.77 -4.40
CA ILE A 24 -4.74 7.10 -3.69
C ILE A 24 -5.46 6.13 -2.77
N MET A 25 -5.81 4.96 -3.30
CA MET A 25 -6.22 3.82 -2.49
C MET A 25 -4.97 3.46 -1.69
N SER A 26 -4.87 3.99 -0.47
CA SER A 26 -3.87 3.52 0.48
C SER A 26 -4.15 2.04 0.71
N ILE A 27 -3.26 1.17 0.22
CA ILE A 27 -3.37 -0.27 0.41
C ILE A 27 -3.28 -0.53 1.92
N ASP A 28 -4.32 -1.10 2.50
CA ASP A 28 -4.35 -1.39 3.93
C ASP A 28 -3.38 -2.54 4.28
N VAL A 29 -3.03 -2.66 5.57
CA VAL A 29 -2.08 -3.67 6.08
C VAL A 29 -2.51 -5.10 5.73
N SER A 30 -3.81 -5.40 5.76
CA SER A 30 -4.35 -6.72 5.44
C SER A 30 -4.14 -7.07 3.98
N GLU A 31 -4.40 -6.11 3.08
CA GLU A 31 -4.16 -6.26 1.65
C GLU A 31 -2.64 -6.35 1.36
N LYS A 32 -1.80 -5.56 2.03
CA LYS A 32 -0.34 -5.65 1.87
C LYS A 32 0.20 -7.05 2.23
N LEU A 33 -0.29 -7.64 3.33
CA LEU A 33 0.07 -9.01 3.73
C LEU A 33 -0.35 -10.03 2.66
N LYS A 34 -1.57 -9.89 2.13
CA LYS A 34 -2.09 -10.76 1.07
C LYS A 34 -1.26 -10.65 -0.21
N LEU A 35 -0.91 -9.43 -0.63
CA LEU A 35 -0.10 -9.18 -1.83
C LEU A 35 1.30 -9.79 -1.73
N ILE A 36 1.95 -9.71 -0.55
CA ILE A 36 3.23 -10.39 -0.30
C ILE A 36 3.07 -11.90 -0.48
N ARG A 37 2.07 -12.49 0.18
CA ARG A 37 1.83 -13.95 0.13
C ARG A 37 1.57 -14.43 -1.30
N GLU A 38 0.69 -13.76 -2.02
CA GLU A 38 0.26 -14.17 -3.36
C GLU A 38 1.35 -13.94 -4.40
N SER A 39 2.15 -12.87 -4.27
CA SER A 39 3.32 -12.64 -5.13
C SER A 39 4.38 -13.73 -4.98
N GLU A 40 4.45 -14.34 -3.80
CA GLU A 40 5.34 -15.46 -3.47
C GLU A 40 4.73 -16.83 -3.78
N ARG A 41 3.50 -16.83 -4.33
CA ARG A 41 2.71 -18.03 -4.71
C ARG A 41 2.49 -19.01 -3.55
N LEU A 42 2.34 -18.47 -2.35
CA LEU A 42 2.11 -19.26 -1.14
C LEU A 42 0.63 -19.34 -0.81
N ASN A 43 0.18 -20.51 -0.38
CA ASN A 43 -1.09 -20.63 0.30
C ASN A 43 -0.96 -20.15 1.77
N ARG A 44 -2.08 -19.97 2.46
CA ARG A 44 -2.10 -19.46 3.84
C ARG A 44 -1.37 -20.37 4.84
N LYS A 45 -1.40 -21.68 4.62
CA LYS A 45 -0.75 -22.66 5.50
C LYS A 45 0.77 -22.55 5.38
N GLU A 46 1.30 -22.55 4.15
CA GLU A 46 2.74 -22.39 3.90
C GLU A 46 3.26 -21.05 4.44
N PHE A 47 2.50 -19.97 4.21
CA PHE A 47 2.86 -18.66 4.72
C PHE A 47 2.86 -18.61 6.26
N SER A 48 1.88 -19.26 6.90
CA SER A 48 1.80 -19.40 8.35
C SER A 48 3.00 -20.16 8.91
N GLU A 49 3.38 -21.27 8.28
CA GLU A 49 4.53 -22.10 8.69
C GLU A 49 5.86 -21.34 8.54
N LEU A 50 6.06 -20.61 7.44
CA LEU A 50 7.28 -19.84 7.21
C LEU A 50 7.45 -18.65 8.18
N THR A 51 6.36 -17.97 8.49
CA THR A 51 6.40 -16.72 9.29
C THR A 51 6.19 -16.97 10.78
N GLY A 52 5.68 -18.13 11.17
CA GLY A 52 5.24 -18.40 12.54
C GLY A 52 3.99 -17.60 12.95
N VAL A 53 3.32 -16.92 12.02
CA VAL A 53 2.02 -16.29 12.26
C VAL A 53 0.94 -17.36 12.18
N ALA A 54 0.13 -17.51 13.23
CA ALA A 54 -0.91 -18.54 13.27
C ALA A 54 -1.90 -18.43 12.09
N TYR A 55 -2.25 -19.56 11.48
CA TYR A 55 -3.15 -19.63 10.31
C TYR A 55 -4.49 -18.91 10.53
N SER A 56 -5.10 -19.09 11.72
CA SER A 56 -6.35 -18.42 12.10
C SER A 56 -6.20 -16.90 12.18
N SER A 57 -5.05 -16.42 12.65
CA SER A 57 -4.73 -15.00 12.71
C SER A 57 -4.53 -14.44 11.32
N LEU A 58 -3.72 -15.10 10.48
CA LEU A 58 -3.55 -14.72 9.07
C LEU A 58 -4.89 -14.64 8.32
N SER A 59 -5.77 -15.63 8.52
CA SER A 59 -7.11 -15.65 7.91
C SER A 59 -7.97 -14.48 8.40
N SER A 60 -7.86 -14.11 9.68
CA SER A 60 -8.58 -12.96 10.26
C SER A 60 -8.04 -11.63 9.74
N TYR A 61 -6.72 -11.54 9.52
CA TYR A 61 -6.08 -10.35 8.96
C TYR A 61 -6.52 -10.13 7.52
N GLU A 62 -6.37 -11.13 6.65
CA GLU A 62 -6.72 -11.02 5.23
C GLU A 62 -8.22 -10.80 4.98
N SER A 63 -9.10 -11.27 5.88
CA SER A 63 -10.54 -11.00 5.81
C SER A 63 -10.95 -9.64 6.39
N ARG A 64 -9.99 -8.84 6.86
CA ARG A 64 -10.20 -7.55 7.56
C ARG A 64 -11.04 -7.68 8.84
N SER A 65 -11.20 -8.90 9.38
CA SER A 65 -11.92 -9.13 10.62
C SER A 65 -11.12 -8.67 11.84
N LYS A 66 -9.78 -8.73 11.76
CA LYS A 66 -8.87 -8.23 12.79
C LYS A 66 -7.69 -7.50 12.16
N ASN A 67 -7.20 -6.47 12.84
CA ASN A 67 -5.96 -5.80 12.45
C ASN A 67 -4.75 -6.66 12.84
N ALA A 68 -3.74 -6.70 11.97
CA ALA A 68 -2.49 -7.39 12.27
C ALA A 68 -1.73 -6.64 13.38
N GLY A 69 -1.32 -7.35 14.42
CA GLY A 69 -0.46 -6.79 15.47
C GLY A 69 0.98 -6.58 14.97
N VAL A 70 1.69 -5.64 15.60
CA VAL A 70 3.08 -5.29 15.26
C VAL A 70 4.00 -6.51 15.28
N GLU A 71 3.87 -7.39 16.28
CA GLU A 71 4.69 -8.61 16.37
C GLU A 71 4.49 -9.54 15.17
N ALA A 72 3.26 -9.69 14.69
CA ALA A 72 2.97 -10.51 13.51
C ALA A 72 3.58 -9.90 12.24
N ILE A 73 3.48 -8.57 12.09
CA ILE A 73 4.10 -7.84 10.97
C ILE A 73 5.62 -8.00 11.00
N MET A 74 6.24 -7.85 12.17
CA MET A 74 7.68 -8.03 12.33
C MET A 74 8.12 -9.45 11.96
N LYS A 75 7.40 -10.49 12.40
CA LYS A 75 7.67 -11.88 12.02
C LYS A 75 7.68 -12.09 10.50
N VAL A 76 6.73 -11.48 9.80
CA VAL A 76 6.67 -11.51 8.33
C VAL A 76 7.87 -10.78 7.73
N LEU A 77 8.09 -9.51 8.08
CA LEU A 77 9.10 -8.67 7.43
C LEU A 77 10.55 -9.03 7.79
N GLN A 78 10.78 -9.69 8.92
CA GLN A 78 12.11 -10.18 9.31
C GLN A 78 12.46 -11.53 8.67
N HIS A 79 11.48 -12.23 8.07
CA HIS A 79 11.77 -13.47 7.37
C HIS A 79 12.57 -13.18 6.09
N PRO A 80 13.71 -13.86 5.83
CA PRO A 80 14.61 -13.54 4.71
C PRO A 80 13.93 -13.48 3.34
N ARG A 81 12.88 -14.29 3.14
CA ARG A 81 12.09 -14.32 1.91
C ARG A 81 11.28 -13.04 1.66
N PHE A 82 10.86 -12.35 2.72
CA PHE A 82 9.93 -11.22 2.66
C PHE A 82 10.57 -9.88 3.06
N THR A 83 11.76 -9.86 3.64
CA THR A 83 12.49 -8.62 4.02
C THR A 83 12.64 -7.61 2.89
N LYS A 84 12.71 -8.06 1.65
CA LYS A 84 12.74 -7.22 0.43
C LYS A 84 11.49 -6.35 0.25
N TYR A 85 10.39 -6.61 0.96
CA TYR A 85 9.15 -5.84 0.89
C TYR A 85 9.00 -4.79 2.00
N THR A 86 9.99 -4.65 2.88
CA THR A 86 9.87 -3.84 4.11
C THR A 86 9.61 -2.36 3.80
N LEU A 87 10.40 -1.76 2.91
CA LEU A 87 10.27 -0.34 2.59
C LEU A 87 8.90 -0.04 1.97
N TRP A 88 8.46 -0.90 1.04
CA TRP A 88 7.15 -0.80 0.40
C TRP A 88 6.02 -0.97 1.42
N PHE A 89 6.16 -1.96 2.31
CA PHE A 89 5.14 -2.23 3.31
C PHE A 89 4.94 -1.07 4.27
N MET A 90 6.04 -0.48 4.74
CA MET A 90 6.01 0.54 5.80
C MET A 90 5.79 1.95 5.29
N THR A 91 6.27 2.27 4.08
CA THR A 91 6.36 3.66 3.61
C THR A 91 5.82 3.89 2.21
N ASP A 92 5.31 2.83 1.57
CA ASP A 92 4.85 2.89 0.17
C ASP A 92 5.95 3.45 -0.75
N GLN A 93 7.20 3.01 -0.54
CA GLN A 93 8.36 3.35 -1.36
C GLN A 93 9.13 2.09 -1.74
N VAL A 94 9.91 2.16 -2.82
CA VAL A 94 10.82 1.09 -3.26
C VAL A 94 12.22 1.66 -3.48
N ALA A 95 13.23 0.83 -3.27
CA ALA A 95 14.64 1.10 -3.57
C ALA A 95 15.25 -0.18 -4.15
N PRO A 96 14.98 -0.49 -5.45
CA PRO A 96 15.42 -1.73 -6.08
C PRO A 96 16.93 -1.96 -6.00
N GLU A 97 17.72 -0.89 -6.05
CA GLU A 97 19.17 -0.88 -5.89
C GLU A 97 19.63 -1.38 -4.51
N ALA A 98 18.81 -1.22 -3.48
CA ALA A 98 19.03 -1.74 -2.13
C ALA A 98 18.29 -3.09 -1.90
N GLY A 99 17.73 -3.69 -2.95
CA GLY A 99 16.93 -4.91 -2.87
C GLY A 99 15.56 -4.73 -2.20
N GLN A 100 15.10 -3.49 -2.02
CA GLN A 100 13.77 -3.18 -1.48
C GLN A 100 12.79 -2.94 -2.63
N ILE A 101 11.87 -3.87 -2.85
CA ILE A 101 10.96 -3.87 -4.00
C ILE A 101 9.50 -3.95 -3.54
N ALA A 102 8.56 -3.65 -4.44
CA ALA A 102 7.16 -3.97 -4.22
C ALA A 102 6.87 -5.42 -4.62
N PRO A 103 5.87 -6.09 -4.02
CA PRO A 103 5.36 -7.36 -4.51
C PRO A 103 4.85 -7.22 -5.95
N ALA A 104 5.04 -8.26 -6.77
CA ALA A 104 4.70 -8.21 -8.19
C ALA A 104 3.20 -7.91 -8.44
N LEU A 105 2.33 -8.37 -7.55
CA LEU A 105 0.88 -8.15 -7.63
C LEU A 105 0.43 -6.79 -7.07
N ALA A 106 1.33 -6.01 -6.46
CA ALA A 106 0.97 -4.72 -5.88
C ALA A 106 0.73 -3.62 -6.93
N HIS A 107 1.00 -3.89 -8.22
CA HIS A 107 0.89 -2.92 -9.32
C HIS A 107 1.48 -1.53 -8.97
N PHE A 108 2.60 -1.54 -8.23
CA PHE A 108 3.24 -0.34 -7.71
C PHE A 108 4.16 0.26 -8.78
N GLY A 109 4.03 1.56 -9.05
CA GLY A 109 4.93 2.27 -9.97
C GLY A 109 4.60 2.18 -11.46
N GLN A 110 3.36 1.87 -11.86
CA GLN A 110 2.88 2.28 -13.18
C GLN A 110 2.63 3.79 -13.17
N ASN A 111 3.73 4.54 -13.11
CA ASN A 111 3.74 5.89 -13.65
C ASN A 111 3.41 5.70 -15.12
N GLU A 112 2.39 6.39 -15.61
CA GLU A 112 2.03 6.42 -17.01
C GLU A 112 3.29 6.65 -17.84
N THR A 113 3.88 5.58 -18.40
CA THR A 113 4.82 5.74 -19.50
C THR A 113 3.97 6.11 -20.70
N THR A 114 3.46 7.35 -20.71
CA THR A 114 3.18 8.05 -21.96
C THR A 114 4.53 8.18 -22.65
N SER A 115 4.98 7.10 -23.30
CA SER A 115 5.94 7.23 -24.39
C SER A 115 5.21 8.04 -25.46
N PRO A 116 5.62 9.28 -25.77
CA PRO A 116 5.21 9.87 -27.02
C PRO A 116 5.94 9.04 -28.08
N HIS A 117 5.23 8.06 -28.65
CA HIS A 117 5.66 7.41 -29.87
C HIS A 117 5.66 8.49 -30.96
N SER A 118 6.79 9.17 -31.10
CA SER A 118 7.05 10.13 -32.17
C SER A 118 7.13 9.35 -33.47
N GLY A 119 5.97 9.16 -34.09
CA GLY A 119 5.89 8.74 -35.48
C GLY A 119 6.37 9.89 -36.35
N GLN A 120 7.65 9.87 -36.75
CA GLN A 120 8.07 10.59 -37.94
C GLN A 120 8.25 9.62 -39.09
N LYS A 121 7.21 9.56 -39.93
CA LYS A 121 7.25 9.02 -41.28
C LYS A 121 6.87 10.13 -42.25
N THR A 122 7.87 10.67 -42.93
CA THR A 122 7.79 11.25 -44.29
C THR A 122 9.24 11.32 -44.78
N GLY A 123 9.63 10.77 -45.94
CA GLY A 123 8.89 10.65 -47.19
C GLY A 123 9.46 11.72 -48.12
#